data_AF-H3A3N7-F1
#
_entry.id   AF-H3A3N7-F1
#
_cell.length_a   1.000
_cell.length_b   1.000
_cell.length_c   1.000
_cell.angle_alpha   90.00
_cell.angle_beta   90.00
_cell.angle_gamma   90.00
#
_symmetry.space_group_name_H-M   'P 1'
#
loop_
_entity.id
_entity.type
_entity.pdbx_description
1 polymer ?
#
loop_
_entity_poly.entity_id
_entity_poly.type
_entity_poly.pdbx_seq_one_letter_code
_entity_poly.pdbx_strand_id
1 'polypeptide(L)'
;MNEIGSAPGNVQGTVSAMLSNDVLMSLPKKPTFKRKETETQRHWLGPPPKDKRFEFSSIFQGFVLYDSGVEDPHRLIILGCMELLDGLARADVWLADGTFKVVPLIFFQQYTIHFQYQPGIIPAAVYCLLPNKTQTTYDHLLQVLTQLVPAASPKQIPVDFESAAMSAFRKASPDATLRGCYFHLCQSVIRKIQEIGMKESYERDPDFSKAVLCLPVLSRVPKEDIQEAF
;
A
#
# COMPACT_ATOMS: atom_id res chain seq x y z
N MET A 1 0.45 -36.92 2.32
CA MET A 1 0.02 -37.48 1.02
C MET A 1 -0.61 -36.35 0.23
N ASN A 2 0.06 -36.01 -0.89
CA ASN A 2 -0.23 -35.06 -1.97
C ASN A 2 -0.62 -33.61 -1.63
N GLU A 3 0.42 -32.77 -1.70
CA GLU A 3 0.37 -31.36 -2.08
C GLU A 3 -0.36 -31.17 -3.42
N ILE A 4 -1.34 -30.27 -3.47
CA ILE A 4 -1.80 -29.67 -4.72
C ILE A 4 -1.13 -28.31 -4.82
N GLY A 5 0.08 -28.29 -5.36
CA GLY A 5 0.71 -27.07 -5.84
C GLY A 5 -0.21 -26.40 -6.86
N SER A 6 -0.62 -25.17 -6.59
CA SER A 6 -1.44 -24.38 -7.50
C SER A 6 -0.57 -23.95 -8.69
N ALA A 7 -0.55 -24.76 -9.74
CA ALA A 7 0.11 -24.38 -10.99
C ALA A 7 -0.53 -23.08 -11.55
N PRO A 8 0.24 -22.16 -12.15
CA PRO A 8 -0.26 -20.88 -12.68
C PRO A 8 -1.45 -21.01 -13.63
N GLY A 9 -1.56 -22.13 -14.34
CA GLY A 9 -2.68 -22.43 -15.24
C GLY A 9 -4.04 -22.54 -14.56
N ASN A 10 -4.09 -22.95 -13.28
CA ASN A 10 -5.36 -23.13 -12.56
C ASN A 10 -5.93 -21.81 -12.03
N VAL A 11 -5.09 -20.80 -11.80
CA VAL A 11 -5.54 -19.48 -11.30
C VAL A 11 -6.16 -18.64 -12.43
N GLN A 12 -5.65 -18.75 -13.66
CA GLN A 12 -6.19 -18.04 -14.83
C GLN A 12 -7.63 -18.46 -15.17
N GLY A 13 -7.93 -19.76 -15.08
CA GLY A 13 -9.28 -20.27 -15.37
C GLY A 13 -10.33 -19.71 -14.42
N THR A 14 -9.99 -19.59 -13.14
CA THR A 14 -10.91 -19.11 -12.09
C THR A 14 -11.14 -17.60 -12.17
N VAL A 15 -10.09 -16.81 -12.44
CA VAL A 15 -10.19 -15.34 -12.51
C VAL A 15 -10.90 -14.89 -13.79
N SER A 16 -10.66 -15.52 -14.94
CA SER A 16 -11.37 -15.18 -16.19
C SER A 16 -12.86 -15.52 -16.14
N ALA A 17 -13.28 -16.49 -15.33
CA ALA A 17 -14.69 -16.85 -15.17
C ALA A 17 -15.50 -15.82 -14.36
N MET A 18 -14.84 -14.87 -13.68
CA MET A 18 -15.47 -13.87 -12.81
C MET A 18 -15.50 -12.46 -13.42
N LEU A 19 -15.01 -12.27 -14.64
CA LEU A 19 -14.92 -10.96 -15.29
C LEU A 19 -16.02 -10.78 -16.35
N SER A 20 -16.50 -9.54 -16.50
CA SER A 20 -17.45 -9.20 -17.57
C SER A 20 -16.80 -9.30 -18.96
N ASN A 21 -17.61 -9.54 -19.98
CA ASN A 21 -17.15 -9.70 -21.36
C ASN A 21 -16.35 -8.49 -21.87
N ASP A 22 -16.72 -7.27 -21.47
CA ASP A 22 -16.02 -6.05 -21.90
C ASP A 22 -14.59 -5.95 -21.33
N VAL A 23 -14.40 -6.48 -20.12
CA VAL A 23 -13.08 -6.58 -19.48
C VAL A 23 -12.27 -7.70 -20.14
N LEU A 24 -12.89 -8.84 -20.44
CA LEU A 24 -12.24 -9.94 -21.16
C LEU A 24 -11.74 -9.52 -22.56
N MET A 25 -12.47 -8.63 -23.24
CA MET A 25 -12.10 -8.10 -24.55
C MET A 25 -10.98 -7.07 -24.50
N SER A 26 -10.80 -6.42 -23.35
CA SER A 26 -9.72 -5.45 -23.09
C SER A 26 -8.44 -6.11 -22.57
N LEU A 27 -8.53 -7.37 -22.12
CA LEU A 27 -7.36 -8.14 -21.71
C LEU A 27 -6.50 -8.50 -22.93
N PRO A 28 -5.16 -8.45 -22.79
CA PRO A 28 -4.26 -8.98 -23.81
C PRO A 28 -4.65 -10.42 -24.19
N LYS A 29 -4.56 -10.77 -25.46
CA LYS A 29 -4.86 -12.14 -25.92
C LYS A 29 -3.95 -13.14 -25.17
N LYS A 30 -4.47 -14.32 -24.81
CA LYS A 30 -3.71 -15.42 -24.15
C LYS A 30 -2.28 -15.65 -24.69
N PRO A 31 -2.02 -15.68 -26.01
CA PRO A 31 -0.65 -15.80 -26.52
C PRO A 31 0.26 -14.61 -26.16
N THR A 32 -0.28 -13.40 -26.04
CA THR A 32 0.45 -12.20 -25.61
C THR A 32 0.83 -12.27 -24.13
N PHE A 33 -0.04 -12.84 -23.28
CA PHE A 33 0.29 -13.12 -21.88
C PHE A 33 1.38 -14.18 -21.74
N LYS A 34 1.26 -15.30 -22.45
CA LYS A 34 2.31 -16.34 -22.46
C LYS A 34 3.65 -15.81 -22.97
N ARG A 35 3.63 -14.88 -23.93
CA ARG A 35 4.84 -14.22 -24.47
C ARG A 35 5.49 -13.27 -23.46
N LYS A 36 4.70 -12.55 -22.66
CA LYS A 36 5.21 -11.76 -21.51
C LYS A 36 5.75 -12.66 -20.40
N GLU A 37 5.05 -13.75 -20.06
CA GLU A 37 5.54 -14.77 -19.11
C GLU A 37 6.87 -15.37 -19.56
N THR A 38 7.02 -15.72 -20.85
CA THR A 38 8.29 -16.22 -21.41
C THR A 38 9.37 -15.14 -21.50
N GLU A 39 9.03 -13.86 -21.66
CA GLU A 39 10.01 -12.76 -21.57
C GLU A 39 10.54 -12.58 -20.14
N THR A 40 9.70 -12.66 -19.11
CA THR A 40 10.15 -12.73 -17.70
C THR A 40 10.96 -14.00 -17.39
N GLN A 41 10.77 -15.09 -18.13
CA GLN A 41 11.57 -16.32 -17.98
C GLN A 41 12.92 -16.30 -18.70
N ARG A 42 13.26 -15.24 -19.46
CA ARG A 42 14.58 -15.16 -20.14
C ARG A 42 15.75 -14.94 -19.18
N HIS A 43 15.50 -14.40 -17.99
CA HIS A 43 16.46 -14.37 -16.89
C HIS A 43 15.95 -15.30 -15.79
N TRP A 44 16.57 -16.46 -15.64
CA TRP A 44 16.33 -17.30 -14.47
C TRP A 44 16.84 -16.57 -13.23
N LEU A 45 15.94 -16.21 -12.32
CA LEU A 45 16.23 -15.42 -11.12
C LEU A 45 16.57 -16.28 -9.89
N GLY A 46 16.71 -17.58 -10.08
CA GLY A 46 16.82 -18.51 -8.97
C GLY A 46 15.49 -18.78 -8.27
N PRO A 47 15.49 -19.63 -7.24
CA PRO A 47 14.34 -19.79 -6.36
C PRO A 47 14.07 -18.51 -5.57
N PRO A 48 12.83 -18.27 -5.11
CA PRO A 48 12.53 -17.15 -4.21
C PRO A 48 13.41 -17.21 -2.95
N PRO A 49 13.91 -16.06 -2.46
CA PRO A 49 14.66 -16.00 -1.21
C PRO A 49 13.89 -16.60 -0.03
N LYS A 50 14.61 -17.31 0.84
CA LYS A 50 14.05 -17.95 2.06
C LYS A 50 14.28 -17.15 3.33
N ASP A 51 15.22 -16.20 3.29
CA ASP A 51 15.55 -15.30 4.39
C ASP A 51 15.88 -13.90 3.84
N LYS A 52 16.22 -12.97 4.75
CA LYS A 52 16.59 -11.59 4.42
C LYS A 52 18.04 -11.44 3.91
N ARG A 53 18.82 -12.51 3.72
CA ARG A 53 20.23 -12.45 3.29
C ARG A 53 20.37 -12.75 1.79
N PHE A 54 19.54 -12.12 0.98
CA PHE A 54 19.61 -12.22 -0.47
C PHE A 54 20.16 -10.93 -1.09
N GLU A 55 20.80 -11.06 -2.25
CA GLU A 55 21.22 -9.92 -3.06
C GLU A 55 20.29 -9.74 -4.25
N PHE A 56 20.11 -8.49 -4.69
CA PHE A 56 19.38 -8.21 -5.90
C PHE A 56 20.23 -8.59 -7.12
N SER A 57 19.60 -9.21 -8.12
CA SER A 57 20.24 -9.39 -9.42
C SER A 57 20.56 -8.02 -10.03
N SER A 58 21.66 -7.93 -10.78
CA SER A 58 22.11 -6.71 -11.45
C SER A 58 21.04 -6.06 -12.32
N ILE A 59 20.10 -6.84 -12.86
CA ILE A 59 18.99 -6.32 -13.67
C ILE A 59 17.96 -5.49 -12.86
N PHE A 60 17.91 -5.68 -11.54
CA PHE A 60 17.02 -4.93 -10.65
C PHE A 60 17.74 -3.81 -9.89
N GLN A 61 19.07 -3.72 -10.00
CA GLN A 61 19.85 -2.76 -9.23
C GLN A 61 19.41 -1.32 -9.46
N GLY A 62 18.97 -0.98 -10.68
CA GLY A 62 18.44 0.35 -11.01
C GLY A 62 17.14 0.72 -10.30
N PHE A 63 16.43 -0.24 -9.71
CA PHE A 63 15.22 -0.02 -8.94
C PHE A 63 15.47 -0.01 -7.43
N VAL A 64 16.66 -0.39 -6.96
CA VAL A 64 17.01 -0.40 -5.53
C VAL A 64 17.55 0.97 -5.15
N LEU A 65 16.71 1.79 -4.55
CA LEU A 65 17.07 3.15 -4.11
C LEU A 65 17.84 3.12 -2.79
N TYR A 66 17.53 2.17 -1.92
CA TYR A 66 18.21 1.97 -0.66
C TYR A 66 18.08 0.52 -0.18
N ASP A 67 19.14 0.02 0.44
CA ASP A 67 19.19 -1.27 1.11
C ASP A 67 20.13 -1.14 2.30
N SER A 68 19.64 -1.33 3.52
CA SER A 68 20.48 -1.23 4.72
C SER A 68 21.47 -2.39 4.89
N GLY A 69 21.37 -3.43 4.05
CA GLY A 69 22.36 -4.49 3.90
C GLY A 69 21.95 -5.84 4.48
N VAL A 70 22.53 -6.91 3.95
CA VAL A 70 22.19 -8.30 4.33
C VAL A 70 22.53 -8.66 5.77
N GLU A 71 23.49 -7.94 6.38
CA GLU A 71 23.89 -8.13 7.77
C GLU A 71 23.01 -7.34 8.76
N ASP A 72 22.13 -6.45 8.28
CA ASP A 72 21.21 -5.72 9.14
C ASP A 72 20.05 -6.64 9.59
N PRO A 73 19.91 -6.96 10.90
CA PRO A 73 18.78 -7.74 11.39
C PRO A 73 17.42 -7.07 11.15
N HIS A 74 17.43 -5.74 11.00
CA HIS A 74 16.29 -4.90 10.67
C HIS A 74 16.37 -4.39 9.22
N ARG A 75 16.96 -5.18 8.31
CA ARG A 75 17.10 -4.85 6.88
C ARG A 75 15.86 -4.14 6.35
N LEU A 76 16.08 -2.96 5.81
CA LEU A 76 15.07 -2.10 5.21
C LEU A 76 15.49 -1.88 3.76
N ILE A 77 14.55 -2.09 2.84
CA ILE A 77 14.79 -1.92 1.40
C ILE A 77 13.77 -0.93 0.85
N ILE A 78 14.23 0.04 0.07
CA ILE A 78 13.41 0.98 -0.68
C ILE A 78 13.63 0.73 -2.17
N LEU A 79 12.54 0.42 -2.85
CA LEU A 79 12.49 0.23 -4.28
C LEU A 79 11.72 1.37 -4.93
N GLY A 80 12.14 1.81 -6.10
CA GLY A 80 11.46 2.86 -6.86
C GLY A 80 12.26 3.26 -8.09
N CYS A 81 11.87 4.36 -8.73
CA CYS A 81 12.63 4.96 -9.82
C CYS A 81 12.71 6.47 -9.67
N MET A 82 13.69 7.08 -10.33
CA MET A 82 14.01 8.50 -10.15
C MET A 82 12.88 9.41 -10.64
N GLU A 83 12.16 9.04 -11.70
CA GLU A 83 11.06 9.81 -12.26
C GLU A 83 9.89 9.95 -11.28
N LEU A 84 9.58 8.88 -10.55
CA LEU A 84 8.51 8.90 -9.57
C LEU A 84 8.92 9.57 -8.26
N LEU A 85 10.20 9.44 -7.86
CA LEU A 85 10.77 10.22 -6.75
C LEU A 85 10.72 11.73 -7.03
N ASP A 86 11.02 12.14 -8.25
CA ASP A 86 10.96 13.53 -8.69
C ASP A 86 9.51 14.08 -8.63
N GLY A 87 8.52 13.25 -8.96
CA GLY A 87 7.11 13.54 -8.72
C GLY A 87 6.77 13.70 -7.22
N LEU A 88 7.24 12.78 -6.38
CA LEU A 88 7.08 12.83 -4.93
C LEU A 88 7.69 14.11 -4.32
N ALA A 89 8.88 14.51 -4.77
CA ALA A 89 9.59 15.68 -4.28
C ALA A 89 8.84 17.00 -4.51
N ARG A 90 8.04 17.09 -5.58
CA ARG A 90 7.26 18.30 -5.91
C ARG A 90 5.83 18.30 -5.36
N ALA A 91 5.36 17.18 -4.85
CA ALA A 91 3.96 17.03 -4.49
C ALA A 91 3.63 17.66 -3.13
N ASP A 92 2.52 18.38 -3.09
CA ASP A 92 1.97 18.94 -1.84
C ASP A 92 1.26 17.88 -0.99
N VAL A 93 0.86 16.75 -1.58
CA VAL A 93 0.10 15.69 -0.90
C VAL A 93 0.83 14.37 -1.03
N TRP A 94 1.21 13.80 0.10
CA TRP A 94 1.79 12.45 0.19
C TRP A 94 0.77 11.52 0.84
N LEU A 95 0.65 10.30 0.33
CA LEU A 95 -0.18 9.27 0.96
C LEU A 95 0.71 8.09 1.29
N ALA A 96 0.51 7.48 2.45
CA ALA A 96 1.29 6.33 2.88
C ALA A 96 0.37 5.20 3.33
N ASP A 97 0.70 3.98 2.91
CA ASP A 97 -0.11 2.79 3.17
C ASP A 97 0.75 1.54 3.37
N GLY A 98 0.45 0.78 4.43
CA GLY A 98 1.04 -0.51 4.73
C GLY A 98 0.14 -1.67 4.30
N THR A 99 0.68 -2.61 3.52
CA THR A 99 -0.01 -3.85 3.15
C THR A 99 0.75 -5.06 3.67
N PHE A 100 -0.02 -6.05 4.18
CA PHE A 100 0.51 -7.28 4.79
C PHE A 100 0.25 -8.53 3.95
N LYS A 101 -0.74 -8.47 3.04
CA LYS A 101 -1.22 -9.65 2.31
C LYS A 101 -0.34 -10.04 1.11
N VAL A 102 0.46 -9.10 0.61
CA VAL A 102 1.21 -9.22 -0.66
C VAL A 102 2.73 -9.17 -0.43
N VAL A 103 3.17 -9.48 0.80
CA VAL A 103 4.55 -9.27 1.24
C VAL A 103 5.31 -10.60 1.19
N PRO A 104 6.56 -10.63 0.70
CA PRO A 104 7.42 -11.80 0.88
C PRO A 104 7.50 -12.17 2.36
N LEU A 105 7.28 -13.44 2.71
CA LEU A 105 7.20 -13.92 4.11
C LEU A 105 8.41 -13.55 4.98
N ILE A 106 9.53 -13.21 4.35
CA ILE A 106 10.78 -12.79 4.99
C ILE A 106 10.73 -11.34 5.51
N PHE A 107 9.75 -10.51 5.10
CA PHE A 107 9.49 -9.17 5.62
C PHE A 107 8.13 -9.12 6.33
N PHE A 108 7.98 -8.18 7.26
CA PHE A 108 6.74 -8.05 8.02
C PHE A 108 5.66 -7.33 7.23
N GLN A 109 6.03 -6.28 6.50
CA GLN A 109 5.10 -5.52 5.68
C GLN A 109 5.77 -4.92 4.44
N GLN A 110 4.96 -4.67 3.42
CA GLN A 110 5.31 -3.76 2.34
C GLN A 110 4.62 -2.43 2.64
N TYR A 111 5.41 -1.37 2.77
CA TYR A 111 4.92 -0.02 2.95
C TYR A 111 5.10 0.75 1.64
N THR A 112 4.14 1.60 1.28
CA THR A 112 4.20 2.36 0.03
C THR A 112 3.95 3.82 0.30
N ILE A 113 4.69 4.68 -0.39
CA ILE A 113 4.49 6.13 -0.34
C ILE A 113 4.14 6.60 -1.73
N HIS A 114 3.02 7.28 -1.81
CA HIS A 114 2.40 7.78 -3.01
C HIS A 114 2.35 9.31 -2.97
N PHE A 115 2.14 9.91 -4.12
CA PHE A 115 1.96 11.35 -4.23
C PHE A 115 0.78 11.68 -5.11
N GLN A 116 0.12 12.79 -4.85
CA GLN A 116 -0.90 13.30 -5.75
C GLN A 116 -0.25 14.10 -6.87
N TYR A 117 -0.19 13.53 -8.08
CA TYR A 117 0.27 14.25 -9.27
C TYR A 117 -0.81 15.22 -9.77
N GLN A 118 -2.06 14.73 -9.81
CA GLN A 118 -3.27 15.48 -10.15
C GLN A 118 -4.44 14.93 -9.34
N PRO A 119 -5.56 15.67 -9.21
CA PRO A 119 -6.78 15.13 -8.60
C PRO A 119 -7.17 13.77 -9.19
N GLY A 120 -7.22 12.74 -8.35
CA GLY A 120 -7.53 11.37 -8.74
C GLY A 120 -6.37 10.55 -9.32
N ILE A 121 -5.19 11.15 -9.55
CA ILE A 121 -3.99 10.46 -10.04
C ILE A 121 -2.96 10.41 -8.91
N ILE A 122 -2.80 9.21 -8.33
CA ILE A 122 -1.97 8.97 -7.15
C ILE A 122 -0.98 7.83 -7.46
N PRO A 123 0.18 8.11 -8.07
CA PRO A 123 1.20 7.10 -8.32
C PRO A 123 1.95 6.73 -7.04
N ALA A 124 2.36 5.46 -6.94
CA ALA A 124 3.30 5.00 -5.92
C ALA A 124 4.71 5.44 -6.30
N ALA A 125 5.38 6.23 -5.46
CA ALA A 125 6.76 6.65 -5.71
C ALA A 125 7.77 5.61 -5.25
N VAL A 126 7.53 5.02 -4.08
CA VAL A 126 8.41 4.01 -3.50
C VAL A 126 7.64 2.85 -2.91
N TYR A 127 8.23 1.67 -3.02
CA TYR A 127 7.83 0.43 -2.38
C TYR A 127 8.90 0.03 -1.38
N CYS A 128 8.51 -0.12 -0.12
CA CYS A 128 9.43 -0.32 0.98
C CYS A 128 9.16 -1.65 1.65
N LEU A 129 10.18 -2.49 1.81
CA LEU A 129 10.08 -3.74 2.56
C LEU A 129 10.58 -3.47 3.98
N LEU A 130 9.67 -3.57 4.96
CA LEU A 130 9.96 -3.23 6.35
C LEU A 130 10.03 -4.49 7.23
N PRO A 131 10.97 -4.51 8.19
CA PRO A 131 11.17 -5.65 9.09
C PRO A 131 10.09 -5.76 10.19
N ASN A 132 9.40 -4.65 10.51
CA ASN A 132 8.37 -4.56 11.55
C ASN A 132 7.56 -3.25 11.37
N LYS A 133 6.73 -2.90 12.36
CA LYS A 133 5.88 -1.69 12.39
C LYS A 133 6.20 -0.74 13.56
N THR A 134 7.45 -0.75 14.02
CA THR A 134 7.88 0.12 15.11
C THR A 134 8.12 1.54 14.59
N GLN A 135 7.97 2.54 15.47
CA GLN A 135 8.25 3.93 15.11
C GLN A 135 9.71 4.08 14.65
N THR A 136 10.67 3.39 15.27
CA THR A 136 12.08 3.43 14.87
C THR A 136 12.29 3.01 13.41
N THR A 137 11.58 1.99 12.94
CA THR A 137 11.64 1.55 11.53
C THR A 137 11.06 2.60 10.58
N TYR A 138 9.96 3.26 10.96
CA TYR A 138 9.42 4.36 10.13
C TYR A 138 10.28 5.61 10.17
N ASP A 139 10.88 5.95 11.32
CA ASP A 139 11.84 7.04 11.44
C ASP A 139 13.03 6.80 10.49
N HIS A 140 13.57 5.57 10.47
CA HIS A 140 14.65 5.19 9.55
C HIS A 140 14.20 5.27 8.08
N LEU A 141 13.02 4.75 7.75
CA LEU A 141 12.45 4.86 6.41
C LEU A 141 12.37 6.33 5.94
N LEU A 142 11.79 7.21 6.76
CA LEU A 142 11.58 8.61 6.41
C LEU A 142 12.89 9.40 6.42
N GLN A 143 13.85 9.04 7.26
CA GLN A 143 15.20 9.61 7.21
C GLN A 143 15.88 9.31 5.87
N VAL A 144 15.81 8.07 5.38
CA VAL A 144 16.37 7.73 4.07
C VAL A 144 15.59 8.43 2.96
N LEU A 145 14.26 8.46 3.03
CA LEU A 145 13.44 9.10 2.01
C LEU A 145 13.73 10.60 1.90
N THR A 146 13.88 11.31 3.02
CA THR A 146 14.22 12.74 3.02
C THR A 146 15.62 13.00 2.44
N GLN A 147 16.54 12.04 2.53
CA GLN A 147 17.84 12.12 1.83
C GLN A 147 17.69 11.88 0.31
N LEU A 148 16.77 11.02 -0.10
CA LEU A 148 16.49 10.74 -1.52
C LEU A 148 15.74 11.91 -2.19
N VAL A 149 14.88 12.62 -1.46
CA VAL A 149 14.10 13.77 -1.96
C VAL A 149 14.24 14.99 -1.02
N PRO A 150 15.42 15.62 -0.91
CA PRO A 150 15.68 16.67 0.07
C PRO A 150 14.90 17.97 -0.16
N ALA A 151 14.41 18.18 -1.38
CA ALA A 151 13.56 19.34 -1.71
C ALA A 151 12.07 19.12 -1.37
N ALA A 152 11.69 17.92 -0.92
CA ALA A 152 10.31 17.60 -0.61
C ALA A 152 9.79 18.43 0.56
N SER A 153 8.61 19.02 0.38
CA SER A 153 7.90 19.76 1.43
C SER A 153 6.39 19.49 1.35
N PRO A 154 5.93 18.26 1.65
CA PRO A 154 4.51 17.93 1.60
C PRO A 154 3.72 18.82 2.58
N LYS A 155 2.56 19.30 2.15
CA LYS A 155 1.64 20.10 2.97
C LYS A 155 0.60 19.24 3.66
N GLN A 156 0.19 18.13 3.04
CA GLN A 156 -0.79 17.21 3.59
C GLN A 156 -0.29 15.78 3.49
N ILE A 157 -0.49 15.02 4.57
CA ILE A 157 -0.13 13.61 4.60
C ILE A 157 -1.32 12.81 5.16
N PRO A 158 -2.22 12.33 4.30
CA PRO A 158 -3.19 11.31 4.69
C PRO A 158 -2.49 9.99 4.95
N VAL A 159 -2.59 9.48 6.17
CA VAL A 159 -1.99 8.21 6.61
C VAL A 159 -3.03 7.29 7.21
N ASP A 160 -2.72 6.01 7.27
CA ASP A 160 -3.47 5.07 8.10
C ASP A 160 -3.42 5.46 9.59
N PHE A 161 -4.31 4.89 10.39
CA PHE A 161 -4.39 5.18 11.83
C PHE A 161 -3.32 4.42 12.63
N GLU A 162 -2.17 4.11 12.04
CA GLU A 162 -1.08 3.45 12.73
C GLU A 162 -0.24 4.47 13.52
N SER A 163 -0.30 4.39 14.85
CA SER A 163 0.33 5.37 15.74
C SER A 163 1.83 5.53 15.53
N ALA A 164 2.54 4.44 15.21
CA ALA A 164 3.97 4.44 14.93
C ALA A 164 4.30 5.23 13.66
N ALA A 165 3.63 4.94 12.55
CA ALA A 165 3.78 5.66 11.29
C ALA A 165 3.40 7.14 11.44
N MET A 166 2.25 7.43 12.07
CA MET A 166 1.81 8.80 12.34
C MET A 166 2.86 9.59 13.15
N SER A 167 3.46 8.99 14.16
CA SER A 167 4.47 9.65 14.98
C SER A 167 5.75 9.93 14.21
N ALA A 168 6.17 8.99 13.36
CA ALA A 168 7.33 9.17 12.48
C ALA A 168 7.11 10.30 11.45
N PHE A 169 5.93 10.35 10.80
CA PHE A 169 5.60 11.43 9.86
C PHE A 169 5.53 12.80 10.55
N ARG A 170 4.97 12.91 11.76
CA ARG A 170 5.00 14.17 12.52
C ARG A 170 6.42 14.64 12.80
N LYS A 171 7.34 13.72 13.06
CA LYS A 171 8.75 14.03 13.31
C LYS A 171 9.48 14.43 12.02
N ALA A 172 9.23 13.72 10.92
CA ALA A 172 9.92 13.94 9.64
C ALA A 172 9.39 15.13 8.84
N SER A 173 8.12 15.51 9.02
CA SER A 173 7.47 16.61 8.31
C SER A 173 6.59 17.42 9.27
N PRO A 174 7.19 18.15 10.23
CA PRO A 174 6.47 18.84 11.29
C PRO A 174 5.52 19.94 10.78
N ASP A 175 5.83 20.54 9.63
CA ASP A 175 5.02 21.58 8.99
C ASP A 175 3.84 21.02 8.18
N ALA A 176 3.82 19.70 7.93
CA ALA A 176 2.77 19.05 7.17
C ALA A 176 1.54 18.78 8.04
N THR A 177 0.35 18.99 7.49
CA THR A 177 -0.89 18.58 8.13
C THR A 177 -1.10 17.08 7.96
N LEU A 178 -0.84 16.32 9.04
CA LEU A 178 -1.13 14.90 9.09
C LEU A 178 -2.63 14.67 9.31
N ARG A 179 -3.27 13.86 8.44
CA ARG A 179 -4.70 13.52 8.53
C ARG A 179 -4.90 12.01 8.54
N GLY A 180 -5.90 11.54 9.28
CA GLY A 180 -6.34 10.15 9.18
C GLY A 180 -7.04 9.89 7.85
N CYS A 181 -6.76 8.74 7.23
CA CYS A 181 -7.35 8.38 5.95
C CYS A 181 -8.84 8.02 6.09
N TYR A 182 -9.70 8.76 5.38
CA TYR A 182 -11.16 8.55 5.39
C TYR A 182 -11.55 7.13 4.92
N PHE A 183 -10.85 6.58 3.93
CA PHE A 183 -11.09 5.23 3.46
C PHE A 183 -10.87 4.20 4.57
N HIS A 184 -9.78 4.32 5.33
CA HIS A 184 -9.49 3.44 6.46
C HIS A 184 -10.48 3.64 7.62
N LEU A 185 -10.96 4.87 7.84
CA LEU A 185 -12.04 5.14 8.80
C LEU A 185 -13.31 4.40 8.40
N CYS A 186 -13.78 4.52 7.16
CA CYS A 186 -14.94 3.78 6.67
C CYS A 186 -14.78 2.27 6.84
N GLN A 187 -13.62 1.72 6.46
CA GLN A 187 -13.35 0.30 6.64
C GLN A 187 -13.39 -0.13 8.11
N SER A 188 -12.88 0.68 9.04
CA SER A 188 -12.92 0.38 10.47
C SER A 188 -14.35 0.28 11.00
N VAL A 189 -15.24 1.17 10.54
CA VAL A 189 -16.67 1.13 10.91
C VAL A 189 -17.29 -0.17 10.41
N ILE A 190 -17.07 -0.54 9.14
CA ILE A 190 -17.64 -1.77 8.58
C ILE A 190 -17.09 -3.03 9.27
N ARG A 191 -15.78 -3.09 9.57
CA ARG A 191 -15.22 -4.19 10.36
C ARG A 191 -15.89 -4.29 11.73
N LYS A 192 -16.12 -3.14 12.39
CA LYS A 192 -16.77 -3.13 13.70
C LYS A 192 -18.19 -3.67 13.64
N ILE A 193 -18.97 -3.30 12.62
CA ILE A 193 -20.32 -3.83 12.39
C ILE A 193 -20.32 -5.35 12.24
N GLN A 194 -19.32 -5.91 11.54
CA GLN A 194 -19.17 -7.36 11.40
C GLN A 194 -18.79 -8.01 12.75
N GLU A 195 -17.84 -7.42 13.48
CA GLU A 195 -17.38 -7.93 14.79
C GLU A 195 -18.52 -8.03 15.82
N ILE A 196 -19.44 -7.06 15.83
CA ILE A 196 -20.56 -7.05 16.77
C ILE A 196 -21.79 -7.85 16.28
N GLY A 197 -21.66 -8.58 15.16
CA GLY A 197 -22.72 -9.44 14.63
C GLY A 197 -23.86 -8.71 13.91
N MET A 198 -23.70 -7.42 13.59
CA MET A 198 -24.74 -6.59 12.96
C MET A 198 -24.67 -6.57 11.42
N LYS A 199 -23.95 -7.53 10.82
CA LYS A 199 -23.82 -7.63 9.36
C LYS A 199 -25.18 -7.79 8.67
N GLU A 200 -26.04 -8.68 9.18
CA GLU A 200 -27.36 -8.90 8.56
C GLU A 200 -28.25 -7.65 8.65
N SER A 201 -28.24 -6.95 9.79
CA SER A 201 -28.95 -5.68 9.95
C SER A 201 -28.44 -4.64 8.94
N TYR A 202 -27.12 -4.50 8.79
CA TYR A 202 -26.52 -3.58 7.82
C TYR A 202 -26.90 -3.88 6.37
N GLU A 203 -27.06 -5.16 6.02
CA GLU A 203 -27.39 -5.58 4.65
C GLU A 203 -28.89 -5.54 4.34
N ARG A 204 -29.76 -5.66 5.36
CA ARG A 204 -31.22 -5.81 5.17
C ARG A 204 -32.06 -4.63 5.63
N ASP A 205 -31.52 -3.77 6.50
CA ASP A 205 -32.21 -2.59 7.02
C ASP A 205 -31.57 -1.31 6.43
N PRO A 206 -32.25 -0.63 5.48
CA PRO A 206 -31.74 0.61 4.88
C PRO A 206 -31.52 1.75 5.87
N ASP A 207 -32.34 1.86 6.91
CA ASP A 207 -32.24 2.93 7.91
C ASP A 207 -31.03 2.71 8.80
N PHE A 208 -30.83 1.45 9.24
CA PHE A 208 -29.62 1.08 9.96
C PHE A 208 -28.36 1.27 9.10
N SER A 209 -28.39 0.85 7.83
CA SER A 209 -27.27 1.05 6.90
C SER A 209 -26.93 2.53 6.74
N LYS A 210 -27.94 3.38 6.55
CA LYS A 210 -27.77 4.83 6.46
C LYS A 210 -27.17 5.41 7.74
N ALA A 211 -27.66 5.02 8.92
CA ALA A 211 -27.11 5.45 10.21
C ALA A 211 -25.64 5.04 10.38
N VAL A 212 -25.26 3.84 9.95
CA VAL A 212 -23.86 3.39 9.97
C VAL A 212 -22.98 4.21 9.02
N LEU A 213 -23.47 4.50 7.81
CA LEU A 213 -22.74 5.31 6.82
C LEU A 213 -22.53 6.76 7.26
N CYS A 214 -23.39 7.27 8.14
CA CYS A 214 -23.27 8.59 8.74
C CYS A 214 -22.11 8.70 9.75
N LEU A 215 -21.73 7.61 10.42
CA LEU A 215 -20.65 7.61 11.41
C LEU A 215 -19.32 8.17 10.87
N PRO A 216 -18.76 7.69 9.74
CA PRO A 216 -17.54 8.28 9.20
C PRO A 216 -17.74 9.72 8.69
N VAL A 217 -18.95 10.10 8.25
CA VAL A 217 -19.26 11.45 7.75
C VAL A 217 -19.10 12.51 8.83
N LEU A 218 -19.27 12.16 10.11
CA LEU A 218 -18.98 13.04 11.25
C LEU A 218 -17.58 13.66 11.19
N SER A 219 -16.59 12.98 10.60
CA SER A 219 -15.24 13.53 10.41
C SER A 219 -15.18 14.75 9.48
N ARG A 220 -16.26 15.05 8.75
CA ARG A 220 -16.40 16.21 7.85
C ARG A 220 -17.31 17.30 8.41
N VAL A 221 -17.95 17.07 9.56
CA VAL A 221 -18.82 18.05 10.20
C VAL A 221 -17.98 18.88 11.17
N PRO A 222 -18.05 20.22 11.13
CA PRO A 222 -17.45 21.07 12.15
C PRO A 222 -17.95 20.65 13.54
N LYS A 223 -17.10 20.78 14.57
CA LYS A 223 -17.42 20.23 15.90
C LYS A 223 -18.68 20.87 16.49
N GLU A 224 -18.93 22.12 16.12
CA GLU A 224 -20.06 22.93 16.58
C GLU A 224 -21.38 22.43 15.99
N ASP A 225 -21.34 21.85 14.79
CA ASP A 225 -22.53 21.48 14.02
C ASP A 225 -22.93 20.00 14.21
N ILE A 226 -22.17 19.23 15.00
CA ILE A 226 -22.38 17.78 15.17
C ILE A 226 -23.78 17.47 15.71
N GLN A 227 -24.27 18.25 16.69
CA GLN A 227 -25.60 18.03 17.29
C GLN A 227 -26.77 18.41 16.36
N GLU A 228 -26.53 19.29 15.39
CA GLU A 228 -27.56 19.68 14.41
C GLU A 228 -27.60 18.69 13.24
N ALA A 229 -26.44 18.14 12.86
CA ALA A 229 -26.31 17.21 11.75
C ALA A 229 -26.84 15.78 12.04
N PHE A 230 -26.97 15.39 13.32
CA PHE A 230 -27.29 14.02 13.77
C PHE A 230 -28.14 13.98 15.04
#